data_AF-A0A9Q3DWX1-F1
#
_entry.id   AF-A0A9Q3DWX1-F1
#
_cell.length_a   1.000
_cell.length_b   1.000
_cell.length_c   1.000
_cell.angle_alpha   90.00
_cell.angle_beta   90.00
_cell.angle_gamma   90.00
#
_symmetry.space_group_name_H-M   'P 1'
#
loop_
_entity.id
_entity.type
_entity.pdbx_description
1 polymer ?
#
loop_
_entity_poly.entity_id
_entity_poly.type
_entity_poly.pdbx_seq_one_letter_code
_entity_poly.pdbx_strand_id
1 'polypeptide(L)'
;MMIQIQEPKSPWEIVHMDWVTALPPEGDRSYNACLVLVDRYRKTSMFLPCHKDHTAMEKAIMIMNKSISHTGLFQNIISERDPKFTSALSTNIYRFLEQSYHSPKPTTLKLMVWKKE
;
A
#
# COMPACT_ATOMS: atom_id res chain seq x y z
N MET A 1 18.22 -9.17 -9.16
CA MET A 1 18.05 -8.00 -10.07
C MET A 1 17.65 -6.82 -9.20
N MET A 2 18.56 -5.87 -8.97
CA MET A 2 18.27 -4.64 -8.23
C MET A 2 17.41 -3.73 -9.12
N ILE A 3 16.16 -3.48 -8.71
CA ILE A 3 15.31 -2.53 -9.41
C ILE A 3 15.82 -1.12 -9.08
N GLN A 4 16.36 -0.43 -10.08
CA GLN A 4 16.70 0.99 -9.95
C GLN A 4 15.40 1.81 -9.98
N ILE A 5 15.10 2.47 -8.87
CA ILE A 5 13.90 3.29 -8.71
C ILE A 5 14.37 4.74 -8.65
N GLN A 6 13.85 5.56 -9.58
CA GLN A 6 14.09 7.01 -9.62
C GLN A 6 13.69 7.65 -8.28
N GLU A 7 14.39 8.69 -7.86
CA GLU A 7 13.98 9.42 -6.65
C GLU A 7 12.65 10.15 -6.88
N PRO A 8 11.73 10.13 -5.89
CA PRO A 8 10.46 10.83 -6.00
C PRO A 8 10.70 12.34 -6.06
N LYS A 9 9.85 13.06 -6.80
CA LYS A 9 9.88 14.53 -6.91
C LYS A 9 8.89 15.20 -5.97
N SER A 10 7.92 14.44 -5.48
CA SER A 10 6.85 14.91 -4.62
C SER A 10 6.56 13.94 -3.47
N PRO A 11 6.02 14.43 -2.33
CA PRO A 11 5.56 13.57 -1.24
C PRO A 11 4.58 12.50 -1.72
N TRP A 12 4.71 11.28 -1.18
CA TRP A 12 3.84 10.14 -1.45
C TRP A 12 3.85 9.63 -2.90
N GLU A 13 4.73 10.14 -3.75
CA GLU A 13 4.88 9.65 -5.13
C GLU A 13 5.37 8.20 -5.15
N ILE A 14 6.36 7.88 -4.32
CA ILE A 14 6.94 6.54 -4.18
C ILE A 14 6.85 6.12 -2.73
N VAL A 15 6.15 5.00 -2.48
CA VAL A 15 5.89 4.48 -1.15
C VAL A 15 6.45 3.07 -1.01
N HIS A 16 7.18 2.82 0.08
CA HIS A 16 7.49 1.45 0.51
C HIS A 16 6.34 0.94 1.38
N MET A 17 5.88 -0.27 1.09
CA MET A 17 4.74 -0.91 1.74
C MET A 17 5.19 -2.21 2.39
N ASP A 18 4.89 -2.35 3.68
CA ASP A 18 5.16 -3.57 4.42
C ASP A 18 4.03 -3.90 5.42
N TRP A 19 3.94 -5.16 5.83
CA TRP A 19 2.93 -5.68 6.74
C TRP A 19 3.57 -6.33 7.95
N VAL A 20 3.33 -5.74 9.13
CA VAL A 20 3.69 -6.34 10.41
C VAL A 20 2.50 -7.16 10.89
N THR A 21 2.58 -8.49 10.89
CA THR A 21 1.42 -9.39 11.09
C THR A 21 1.42 -10.21 12.38
N ALA A 22 2.49 -10.13 13.17
CA ALA A 22 2.68 -10.91 14.40
C ALA A 22 2.57 -10.02 15.66
N LEU A 23 1.62 -9.07 15.66
CA LEU A 23 1.38 -8.22 16.82
C LEU A 23 0.41 -8.90 17.79
N PRO A 24 0.54 -8.65 19.10
CA PRO A 24 -0.52 -8.98 20.06
C PRO A 24 -1.84 -8.29 19.62
N PRO A 25 -3.01 -8.93 19.79
CA PRO A 25 -4.29 -8.25 19.58
C PRO A 25 -4.46 -7.13 20.61
N GLU A 26 -4.63 -5.90 20.13
CA GLU A 26 -4.68 -4.71 21.00
C GLU A 26 -5.89 -3.80 20.69
N GLY A 27 -6.36 -3.08 21.71
CA GLY A 27 -7.46 -2.11 21.67
C GLY A 27 -8.86 -2.72 21.46
N ASP A 28 -9.89 -1.88 21.43
CA ASP A 28 -11.30 -2.30 21.36
C ASP A 28 -11.63 -3.15 20.12
N ARG A 29 -10.87 -2.96 19.03
CA ARG A 29 -11.03 -3.71 17.78
C ARG A 29 -10.13 -4.93 17.68
N SER A 30 -9.24 -5.17 18.66
CA SER A 30 -8.33 -6.32 18.70
C SER A 30 -7.47 -6.46 17.43
N TYR A 31 -6.94 -5.34 16.92
CA TYR A 31 -6.06 -5.37 15.76
C TYR A 31 -4.78 -6.12 16.10
N ASN A 32 -4.36 -7.01 15.20
CA ASN A 32 -3.21 -7.91 15.40
C ASN A 32 -2.17 -7.80 14.27
N ALA A 33 -2.35 -6.81 13.39
CA ALA A 33 -1.44 -6.48 12.31
C ALA A 33 -1.45 -4.97 12.03
N CYS A 34 -0.43 -4.51 11.31
CA CYS A 34 -0.33 -3.14 10.84
C CYS A 34 0.26 -3.11 9.44
N LEU A 35 -0.37 -2.32 8.56
CA LEU A 35 0.24 -1.89 7.31
C LEU A 35 1.12 -0.67 7.58
N VAL A 36 2.35 -0.71 7.08
CA VAL A 36 3.30 0.41 7.13
C VAL A 36 3.49 0.93 5.72
N LEU A 37 3.23 2.23 5.54
CA LEU A 37 3.48 2.96 4.30
C LEU A 37 4.55 4.01 4.56
N VAL A 38 5.72 3.87 3.96
CA VAL A 38 6.84 4.80 4.13
C VAL A 38 6.99 5.66 2.88
N ASP A 39 6.82 6.96 3.01
CA ASP A 39 7.07 7.93 1.95
C ASP A 39 8.58 8.06 1.71
N ARG A 40 9.04 7.69 0.51
CA ARG A 40 10.45 7.80 0.14
C ARG A 40 10.91 9.25 0.05
N TYR A 41 10.02 10.21 -0.23
CA TYR A 41 10.38 11.63 -0.33
C TYR A 41 10.59 12.23 1.07
N ARG A 42 9.55 12.21 1.92
CA ARG A 42 9.61 12.81 3.25
C ARG A 42 10.35 11.99 4.29
N LYS A 43 10.62 10.70 4.02
CA LYS A 43 11.15 9.73 5.00
C LYS A 43 10.22 9.57 6.21
N THR A 44 8.92 9.74 6.00
CA THR A 44 7.88 9.62 7.03
C THR A 44 7.03 8.38 6.80
N SER A 45 6.49 7.81 7.87
CA SER A 45 5.66 6.61 7.82
C SER A 45 4.21 6.88 8.23
N MET A 46 3.27 6.19 7.59
CA MET A 46 1.88 6.05 7.98
C MET A 46 1.63 4.61 8.42
N PHE A 47 0.99 4.45 9.59
CA PHE A 47 0.64 3.16 10.18
C PHE A 47 -0.87 2.96 10.12
N LEU A 48 -1.32 1.89 9.46
CA LEU A 48 -2.73 1.54 9.36
C LEU A 48 -2.98 0.21 10.09
N PRO A 49 -3.59 0.24 11.29
CA PRO A 49 -3.88 -0.97 12.04
C PRO A 49 -4.97 -1.80 11.34
N CYS A 50 -4.77 -3.11 11.35
CA CYS A 50 -5.59 -4.08 10.63
C CYS A 50 -5.55 -5.48 11.26
N HIS A 51 -6.21 -6.44 10.63
CA HIS A 51 -6.10 -7.84 10.99
C HIS A 51 -5.22 -8.59 9.99
N LYS A 52 -4.43 -9.57 10.48
CA LYS A 52 -3.48 -10.35 9.67
C LYS A 52 -4.17 -11.16 8.57
N ASP A 53 -5.38 -11.60 8.84
CA ASP A 53 -6.27 -12.43 8.03
C ASP A 53 -7.17 -11.62 7.08
N HIS A 54 -7.10 -10.27 7.12
CA HIS A 54 -7.75 -9.45 6.10
C HIS A 54 -7.32 -9.89 4.70
N THR A 55 -8.32 -10.09 3.86
CA THR A 55 -8.19 -10.34 2.42
C THR A 55 -7.52 -9.16 1.70
N ALA A 56 -7.04 -9.41 0.48
CA ALA A 56 -6.50 -8.34 -0.36
C ALA A 56 -7.54 -7.24 -0.66
N MET A 57 -8.83 -7.58 -0.70
CA MET A 57 -9.90 -6.60 -0.95
C MET A 57 -10.14 -5.71 0.27
N GLU A 58 -10.22 -6.28 1.47
CA GLU A 58 -10.36 -5.52 2.72
C GLU A 58 -9.16 -4.58 2.93
N LYS A 59 -7.96 -5.06 2.60
CA LYS A 59 -6.74 -4.23 2.63
C LYS A 59 -6.78 -3.11 1.60
N ALA A 60 -7.27 -3.34 0.39
CA ALA A 60 -7.47 -2.28 -0.61
C ALA A 60 -8.45 -1.21 -0.12
N ILE A 61 -9.61 -1.63 0.40
CA ILE A 61 -10.62 -0.72 0.98
C ILE A 61 -10.00 0.12 2.10
N MET A 62 -9.25 -0.52 2.99
CA MET A 62 -8.59 0.18 4.09
C MET A 62 -7.60 1.25 3.59
N ILE A 63 -6.77 0.93 2.59
CA ILE A 63 -5.84 1.90 1.97
C ILE A 63 -6.62 3.06 1.36
N MET A 64 -7.63 2.76 0.54
CA MET A 64 -8.45 3.77 -0.13
C MET A 64 -9.13 4.72 0.86
N ASN A 65 -9.69 4.19 1.95
CA ASN A 65 -10.42 5.00 2.92
C ASN A 65 -9.51 5.76 3.90
N LYS A 66 -8.39 5.15 4.32
CA LYS A 66 -7.57 5.69 5.41
C LYS A 66 -6.34 6.46 4.96
N SER A 67 -5.76 6.15 3.79
CA SER A 67 -4.52 6.82 3.34
C SER A 67 -4.79 7.89 2.29
N ILE A 68 -5.59 7.59 1.26
CA ILE A 68 -5.68 8.42 0.04
C ILE A 68 -6.20 9.84 0.34
N SER A 69 -7.10 10.00 1.31
CA SER A 69 -7.59 11.32 1.74
C SER A 69 -6.48 12.21 2.32
N HIS A 70 -5.45 11.62 2.93
CA HIS A 70 -4.33 12.32 3.55
C HIS A 70 -3.13 12.45 2.62
N THR A 71 -2.86 11.44 1.79
CA THR A 71 -1.63 11.35 0.98
C THR A 71 -1.84 11.70 -0.48
N GLY A 72 -3.09 11.69 -0.97
CA GLY A 72 -3.38 11.57 -2.40
C GLY A 72 -3.07 10.16 -2.92
N LEU A 73 -3.13 9.99 -4.24
CA LEU A 73 -2.82 8.72 -4.90
C LEU A 73 -1.31 8.50 -4.98
N PHE A 74 -0.86 7.34 -4.52
CA PHE A 74 0.52 6.90 -4.74
C PHE A 74 0.75 6.63 -6.24
N GLN A 75 1.94 6.96 -6.74
CA GLN A 75 2.32 6.58 -8.10
C GLN A 75 3.01 5.22 -8.06
N ASN A 76 4.06 5.04 -7.27
CA ASN A 76 4.75 3.77 -7.18
C ASN A 76 4.66 3.19 -5.78
N ILE A 77 4.41 1.89 -5.70
CA ILE A 77 4.40 1.16 -4.42
C ILE A 77 5.45 0.05 -4.51
N ILE A 78 6.32 -0.04 -3.51
CA ILE A 78 7.35 -1.08 -3.42
C ILE A 78 6.96 -1.99 -2.27
N SER A 79 6.69 -3.26 -2.55
CA SER A 79 6.18 -4.23 -1.56
C SER A 79 7.19 -5.36 -1.36
N GLU A 80 7.39 -5.76 -0.10
CA GLU A 80 8.21 -6.94 0.24
C GLU A 80 7.37 -8.25 0.32
N ARG A 81 6.06 -8.17 0.09
CA ARG A 81 5.15 -9.32 0.14
C ARG A 81 5.22 -10.19 -1.12
N ASP A 82 4.63 -11.39 -1.01
CA ASP A 82 4.56 -12.32 -2.11
C ASP A 82 3.85 -11.72 -3.35
N PRO A 83 4.30 -12.05 -4.58
CA PRO A 83 3.74 -11.46 -5.80
C PRO A 83 2.24 -11.70 -6.01
N LYS A 84 1.68 -12.82 -5.51
CA LYS A 84 0.26 -13.14 -5.70
C LYS A 84 -0.61 -12.20 -4.87
N PHE A 85 -0.29 -12.03 -3.58
CA PHE A 85 -1.00 -11.08 -2.72
C PHE A 85 -0.89 -9.66 -3.27
N THR A 86 0.32 -9.27 -3.65
CA THR A 86 0.68 -7.98 -4.24
C THR A 86 -0.17 -7.70 -5.49
N SER A 87 -0.26 -8.66 -6.43
CA SER A 87 -1.08 -8.55 -7.64
C SER A 87 -2.59 -8.41 -7.35
N ALA A 88 -3.11 -9.22 -6.41
CA ALA A 88 -4.52 -9.16 -6.02
C ALA A 88 -4.87 -7.81 -5.38
N LEU A 89 -4.00 -7.28 -4.53
CA LEU A 89 -4.17 -5.97 -3.89
C LEU A 89 -4.20 -4.84 -4.92
N SER A 90 -3.23 -4.80 -5.85
CA SER A 90 -3.23 -3.83 -6.95
C SER A 90 -4.53 -3.86 -7.73
N THR A 91 -4.96 -5.05 -8.16
CA THR A 91 -6.20 -5.22 -8.94
C THR A 91 -7.40 -4.63 -8.21
N ASN A 92 -7.51 -4.85 -6.91
CA ASN A 92 -8.61 -4.29 -6.12
C ASN A 92 -8.52 -2.77 -5.98
N ILE A 93 -7.33 -2.21 -5.73
CA ILE A 93 -7.13 -0.75 -5.67
C ILE A 93 -7.52 -0.10 -7.01
N TYR A 94 -7.08 -0.66 -8.14
CA TYR A 94 -7.45 -0.16 -9.46
C TYR A 94 -8.96 -0.17 -9.70
N ARG A 95 -9.64 -1.27 -9.33
CA ARG A 95 -11.11 -1.36 -9.43
C ARG A 95 -11.82 -0.29 -8.60
N PHE A 96 -11.34 -0.05 -7.38
CA PHE A 96 -11.89 1.02 -6.54
C PHE A 96 -11.72 2.41 -7.17
N LEU A 97 -10.55 2.66 -7.77
CA LEU A 97 -10.26 3.95 -8.43
C LEU A 97 -11.12 4.16 -9.68
N GLU A 98 -11.27 3.14 -10.53
CA GLU A 98 -12.12 3.21 -11.73
C GLU A 98 -13.59 3.48 -11.39
N GLN A 99 -14.10 2.89 -10.30
CA GLN A 99 -15.49 3.13 -9.86
C GLN A 99 -15.69 4.52 -9.25
N SER A 100 -14.69 5.04 -8.53
CA SER A 100 -14.81 6.28 -7.78
C SER A 100 -14.52 7.53 -8.64
N TYR A 101 -13.66 7.42 -9.64
CA TYR A 101 -13.27 8.50 -10.53
C TYR A 101 -13.61 8.14 -11.98
N HIS A 102 -14.55 8.84 -12.61
CA HIS A 102 -14.92 8.70 -14.03
C HIS A 102 -13.80 9.21 -14.99
N SER A 103 -12.54 9.23 -14.56
CA SER A 103 -11.38 9.82 -15.25
C SER A 103 -10.35 8.73 -15.61
N PRO A 104 -9.46 8.96 -16.59
CA PRO A 104 -8.68 7.88 -17.19
C PRO A 104 -7.76 7.23 -16.17
N LYS A 105 -7.58 5.91 -16.35
CA LYS A 105 -6.77 5.00 -15.53
C LYS A 105 -5.53 5.70 -14.96
N PRO A 106 -5.27 5.64 -13.64
CA PRO A 106 -4.01 6.09 -13.09
C PRO A 106 -2.90 5.32 -13.82
N THR A 107 -2.13 6.03 -14.64
CA THR A 107 -1.29 5.40 -15.68
C THR A 107 -0.10 4.65 -15.08
N THR A 108 0.13 4.72 -13.77
CA THR A 108 1.42 4.26 -13.23
C THR A 108 1.38 3.70 -11.82
N LEU A 109 0.30 3.10 -11.30
CA LEU A 109 0.39 2.30 -10.06
C LEU A 109 1.26 1.06 -10.31
N LYS A 110 2.58 1.24 -10.20
CA LYS A 110 3.59 0.20 -10.38
C LYS A 110 3.91 -0.38 -9.01
N LEU A 111 3.35 -1.56 -8.75
CA LEU A 111 3.66 -2.33 -7.57
C LEU A 111 4.89 -3.20 -7.87
N MET A 112 6.01 -2.89 -7.23
CA MET A 112 7.28 -3.59 -7.44
C MET A 112 7.54 -4.52 -6.26
N VAL A 113 7.74 -5.81 -6.51
CA VAL A 113 8.15 -6.77 -5.48
C VAL A 113 9.65 -6.67 -5.28
N TRP A 114 10.10 -6.37 -4.06
CA TRP A 114 11.51 -6.48 -3.70
C TRP A 114 11.81 -7.94 -3.32
N LYS A 115 12.76 -8.58 -4.01
CA LYS A 115 13.28 -9.89 -3.61
C LYS A 115 14.51 -9.67 -2.75
N LYS A 116 14.48 -10.16 -1.51
CA LYS A 116 15.66 -10.34 -0.68
C LYS A 116 16.47 -11.49 -1.26
N GLU A 117 17.75 -11.27 -1.53
CA GLU A 117 18.72 -12.31 -1.92
C GLU A 117 18.93 -13.32 -0.78
#